data_AF-A0A8J7T5X6-F1
#
_entry.id   AF-A0A8J7T5X6-F1
#
_cell.length_a   1.000
_cell.length_b   1.000
_cell.length_c   1.000
_cell.angle_alpha   90.00
_cell.angle_beta   90.00
_cell.angle_gamma   90.00
#
_symmetry.space_group_name_H-M   'P 1'
#
loop_
_entity.id
_entity.type
_entity.pdbx_description
1 polymer ?
#
loop_
_entity_poly.entity_id
_entity_poly.type
_entity_poly.pdbx_seq_one_letter_code
_entity_poly.pdbx_strand_id
1 'polypeptide(L)'
;MAAATAVAEADPAGTESGTGFSGIQTSGWSESQLRKYPFPTQPIPRLSHTDPRAEILIDNEEPVVLTDTNLVYPALKWDLNYLQENIGGGDFSVYIAQTHKFLYYDEKKMSNFENFAPKSRRVEMKFQEFVDKMHELEKAGGDERVYLQQTLNDTVGRKIVVDFLGFNWNWINKQQAKRNWGQLTSNLLLIGMEGNVTPAHYDEQQNFFAQIKGYKRCILFPPDQFDRLYPFPVHHPCDRQSQVDFENPDYEKFPNFKNVIGYETVVGPGDVLYIPMYWWHHIESLLNGGTTITVNFWYKGAPTPKRIEYPLKAHQKVAIMRNIEKMLGEALGDPHEIVRLQRVSKQFQALVQVHLANCRTFDLSQVGPSIPKEVFYTMLRDNKVLQNLALQNCSGWLTDKELLPVIGQNQHLLRVDLSGCARLSRHSLVAVSLTCSHLQHLGLAHCEWVDSLSLRSLADHCGGLQSIDLTACRQLKDEAICYLAKKCPKIRSLSVAVNANISDISVQEVAKNCRELVQLDLTGCLRVRNDSIRMVAEYCPKLQSLKVNHCHNVTESSLGLLRNRNVQIDVEPPLQRALVLLQDVVGFAPFVNPQI
;
A
#
# COMPACT_ATOMS: atom_id res chain seq x y z
N MET A 1 11.15 39.36 9.54
CA MET A 1 10.78 40.67 10.11
C MET A 1 9.29 40.89 9.92
N ALA A 2 8.45 41.25 10.88
CA ALA A 2 8.42 41.17 12.33
C ALA A 2 7.00 41.63 12.70
N ALA A 3 6.06 40.70 12.96
CA ALA A 3 4.74 40.97 13.53
C ALA A 3 3.97 39.65 13.82
N ALA A 4 4.35 38.93 14.88
CA ALA A 4 3.48 37.98 15.62
C ALA A 4 4.28 37.28 16.75
N THR A 5 5.01 38.04 17.55
CA THR A 5 5.83 37.51 18.66
C THR A 5 5.50 38.25 19.94
N ALA A 6 4.23 38.23 20.34
CA ALA A 6 3.82 38.79 21.63
C ALA A 6 2.44 38.27 22.05
N VAL A 7 2.31 36.98 22.36
CA VAL A 7 1.48 36.47 23.48
C VAL A 7 2.06 35.12 23.90
N ALA A 8 2.23 34.94 25.21
CA ALA A 8 2.60 33.72 25.95
C ALA A 8 4.10 33.44 26.18
N GLU A 9 4.73 34.25 27.03
CA GLU A 9 5.68 33.74 28.01
C GLU A 9 4.89 33.36 29.28
N ALA A 10 4.84 32.07 29.59
CA ALA A 10 4.56 31.55 30.92
C ALA A 10 5.43 30.29 31.14
N ASP A 11 6.13 30.28 32.26
CA ASP A 11 7.17 29.34 32.72
C ASP A 11 6.82 27.84 32.58
N PRO A 12 7.79 26.96 32.23
CA PRO A 12 7.59 25.51 32.23
C PRO A 12 8.07 24.91 33.57
N ALA A 13 7.24 24.99 34.61
CA ALA A 13 7.47 24.26 35.85
C ALA A 13 6.13 23.86 36.49
N GLY A 14 5.67 22.64 36.22
CA GLY A 14 4.47 22.09 36.83
C GLY A 14 3.94 20.89 36.06
N THR A 15 4.25 19.70 36.56
CA THR A 15 3.66 18.43 36.13
C THR A 15 2.16 18.42 36.42
N GLU A 16 1.30 18.65 35.43
CA GLU A 16 -0.08 18.16 35.43
C GLU A 16 -0.55 17.77 34.01
N SER A 17 -1.25 16.65 33.97
CA SER A 17 -1.84 16.00 32.80
C SER A 17 -2.99 16.78 32.17
N GLY A 18 -2.97 16.92 30.83
CA GLY A 18 -4.16 17.00 29.99
C GLY A 18 -5.10 18.20 30.20
N THR A 19 -4.73 19.38 29.71
CA THR A 19 -5.68 20.48 29.51
C THR A 19 -6.42 20.27 28.19
N GLY A 20 -7.59 19.62 28.27
CA GLY A 20 -8.53 19.47 27.15
C GLY A 20 -9.26 20.77 26.79
N PHE A 21 -10.23 20.62 25.89
CA PHE A 21 -11.14 21.61 25.28
C PHE A 21 -12.02 22.39 26.28
N SER A 22 -11.51 22.77 27.45
CA SER A 22 -12.28 23.43 28.50
C SER A 22 -12.44 24.92 28.19
N GLY A 23 -13.61 25.33 27.70
CA GLY A 23 -13.94 26.76 27.61
C GLY A 23 -15.15 27.18 26.78
N ILE A 24 -15.75 26.28 25.98
CA ILE A 24 -16.91 26.65 25.13
C ILE A 24 -18.11 25.80 25.53
N GLN A 25 -18.98 26.31 26.40
CA GLN A 25 -20.31 25.76 26.63
C GLN A 25 -21.18 26.01 25.38
N THR A 26 -21.18 25.08 24.44
CA THR A 26 -22.18 25.02 23.35
C THR A 26 -23.35 24.15 23.80
N SER A 27 -24.56 24.69 23.74
CA SER A 27 -25.79 23.92 23.94
C SER A 27 -25.87 22.80 22.90
N GLY A 28 -25.85 21.53 23.33
CA GLY A 28 -26.13 20.40 22.44
C GLY A 28 -25.19 19.20 22.54
N TRP A 29 -24.05 19.31 23.25
CA TRP A 29 -23.16 18.18 23.52
C TRP A 29 -22.33 18.42 24.80
N SER A 30 -21.66 17.38 25.31
CA SER A 30 -20.75 17.41 26.45
C SER A 30 -19.41 16.73 26.17
N GLU A 31 -18.34 17.12 26.89
CA GLU A 31 -17.00 16.54 26.73
C GLU A 31 -16.95 15.00 26.90
N SER A 32 -17.86 14.43 27.69
CA SER A 32 -17.99 12.97 27.87
C SER A 32 -18.32 12.22 26.57
N GLN A 33 -18.78 12.92 25.54
CA GLN A 33 -19.09 12.34 24.23
C GLN A 33 -17.86 12.29 23.29
N LEU A 34 -16.75 12.94 23.66
CA LEU A 34 -15.53 13.00 22.85
C LEU A 34 -14.63 11.80 23.16
N ARG A 35 -14.04 11.19 22.13
CA ARG A 35 -13.00 10.17 22.34
C ARG A 35 -11.72 10.79 22.89
N LYS A 36 -10.93 10.03 23.63
CA LYS A 36 -9.64 10.50 24.19
C LYS A 36 -8.50 10.12 23.26
N TYR A 37 -7.62 11.09 22.97
CA TYR A 37 -6.44 10.89 22.13
C TYR A 37 -5.18 11.42 22.83
N PRO A 38 -4.00 10.84 22.54
CA PRO A 38 -2.76 11.14 23.27
C PRO A 38 -1.98 12.32 22.67
N PHE A 39 -2.68 13.38 22.28
CA PHE A 39 -2.07 14.60 21.75
C PHE A 39 -2.89 15.84 22.11
N PRO A 40 -2.24 17.01 22.28
CA PRO A 40 -2.93 18.26 22.55
C PRO A 40 -3.61 18.81 21.30
N THR A 41 -4.64 19.63 21.52
CA THR A 41 -5.35 20.36 20.45
C THR A 41 -5.52 21.83 20.80
N GLN A 42 -5.66 22.68 19.78
CA GLN A 42 -6.04 24.09 19.88
C GLN A 42 -7.41 24.30 19.23
N PRO A 43 -8.27 25.20 19.71
CA PRO A 43 -9.58 25.41 19.10
C PRO A 43 -9.47 26.06 17.72
N ILE A 44 -10.23 25.57 16.74
CA ILE A 44 -10.44 26.24 15.45
C ILE A 44 -11.37 27.45 15.68
N PRO A 45 -11.04 28.64 15.15
CA PRO A 45 -11.90 29.82 15.29
C PRO A 45 -13.30 29.60 14.73
N ARG A 46 -14.32 29.98 15.51
CA ARG A 46 -15.73 30.03 15.09
C ARG A 46 -16.12 31.48 14.85
N LEU A 47 -16.42 31.84 13.60
CA LEU A 47 -16.60 33.23 13.16
C LEU A 47 -17.85 33.37 12.27
N SER A 48 -18.38 34.59 12.19
CA SER A 48 -19.35 34.94 11.14
C SER A 48 -18.66 34.94 9.78
N HIS A 49 -19.37 34.55 8.72
CA HIS A 49 -18.87 34.65 7.35
C HIS A 49 -18.64 36.10 6.88
N THR A 50 -19.14 37.09 7.63
CA THR A 50 -18.92 38.52 7.39
C THR A 50 -17.73 39.09 8.18
N ASP A 51 -17.16 38.32 9.11
CA ASP A 51 -15.99 38.73 9.87
C ASP A 51 -14.75 38.73 8.96
N PRO A 52 -14.02 39.86 8.83
CA PRO A 52 -12.81 39.92 8.02
C PRO A 52 -11.76 38.87 8.38
N ARG A 53 -11.70 38.44 9.65
CA ARG A 53 -10.78 37.40 10.10
C ARG A 53 -11.06 36.05 9.45
N ALA A 54 -12.34 35.72 9.21
CA ALA A 54 -12.71 34.49 8.52
C ALA A 54 -12.19 34.48 7.08
N GLU A 55 -12.30 35.61 6.37
CA GLU A 55 -11.77 35.75 5.02
C GLU A 55 -10.24 35.65 4.99
N ILE A 56 -9.54 36.22 5.98
CA ILE A 56 -8.08 36.11 6.11
C ILE A 56 -7.65 34.65 6.30
N LEU A 57 -8.34 33.90 7.17
CA LEU A 57 -8.04 32.47 7.39
C LEU A 57 -8.22 31.66 6.10
N ILE A 58 -9.33 31.88 5.38
CA ILE A 58 -9.58 31.20 4.10
C ILE A 58 -8.52 31.58 3.06
N ASP A 59 -8.14 32.86 2.96
CA ASP A 59 -7.10 33.33 2.04
C ASP A 59 -5.71 32.76 2.36
N ASN A 60 -5.44 32.48 3.64
CA ASN A 60 -4.20 31.85 4.11
C ASN A 60 -4.24 30.31 4.08
N GLU A 61 -5.34 29.71 3.64
CA GLU A 61 -5.55 28.26 3.65
C GLU A 61 -5.45 27.66 5.07
N GLU A 62 -6.06 28.34 6.04
CA GLU A 62 -6.20 27.93 7.44
C GLU A 62 -7.67 27.60 7.78
N PRO A 63 -7.93 26.62 8.67
CA PRO A 63 -9.29 26.20 8.98
C PRO A 63 -10.05 27.26 9.77
N VAL A 64 -11.34 27.37 9.46
CA VAL A 64 -12.29 28.24 10.17
C VAL A 64 -13.68 27.62 10.15
N VAL A 65 -14.44 27.75 11.24
CA VAL A 65 -15.87 27.42 11.27
C VAL A 65 -16.66 28.69 11.04
N LEU A 66 -17.54 28.65 10.05
CA LEU A 66 -18.45 29.73 9.70
C LEU A 66 -19.85 29.40 10.21
N THR A 67 -20.39 30.24 11.09
CA THR A 67 -21.59 29.91 11.87
C THR A 67 -22.91 30.35 11.23
N ASP A 68 -22.87 31.20 10.21
CA ASP A 68 -24.04 31.92 9.69
C ASP A 68 -24.08 32.03 8.16
N THR A 69 -23.38 31.14 7.44
CA THR A 69 -23.32 31.15 5.95
C THR A 69 -24.67 30.88 5.29
N ASN A 70 -25.57 30.19 5.98
CA ASN A 70 -26.79 29.61 5.42
C ASN A 70 -26.53 28.71 4.18
N LEU A 71 -25.32 28.14 4.06
CA LEU A 71 -24.89 27.39 2.87
C LEU A 71 -25.88 26.28 2.51
N VAL A 72 -26.28 25.49 3.51
CA VAL A 72 -27.21 24.36 3.35
C VAL A 72 -28.53 24.58 4.09
N TYR A 73 -28.96 25.83 4.26
CA TYR A 73 -30.17 26.18 5.02
C TYR A 73 -31.41 25.33 4.66
N PRO A 74 -31.74 25.11 3.37
CA PRO A 74 -32.87 24.25 3.01
C PRO A 74 -32.74 22.81 3.48
N ALA A 75 -31.51 22.30 3.61
CA ALA A 75 -31.25 20.92 4.05
C ALA A 75 -31.28 20.75 5.57
N LEU A 76 -31.36 21.81 6.38
CA LEU A 76 -31.41 21.69 7.85
C LEU A 76 -32.65 20.94 8.37
N LYS A 77 -33.67 20.79 7.53
CA LYS A 77 -34.84 19.93 7.80
C LYS A 77 -34.61 18.45 7.51
N TRP A 78 -33.47 18.07 6.91
CA TRP A 78 -33.21 16.69 6.53
C TRP A 78 -33.01 15.82 7.77
N ASP A 79 -33.85 14.79 7.86
CA ASP A 79 -33.66 13.62 8.69
C ASP A 79 -33.85 12.36 7.83
N LEU A 80 -33.76 11.18 8.45
CA LEU A 80 -33.87 9.91 7.73
C LEU A 80 -35.22 9.76 7.04
N ASN A 81 -36.31 10.18 7.69
CA ASN A 81 -37.67 10.07 7.14
C ASN A 81 -37.83 10.96 5.92
N TYR A 82 -37.41 12.22 6.02
CA TYR A 82 -37.46 13.16 4.90
C TYR A 82 -36.63 12.66 3.72
N LEU A 83 -35.42 12.13 3.97
CA LEU A 83 -34.58 11.61 2.91
C LEU A 83 -35.17 10.34 2.29
N GLN A 84 -35.65 9.39 3.08
CA GLN A 84 -36.26 8.16 2.60
C GLN A 84 -37.46 8.43 1.66
N GLU A 85 -38.28 9.42 1.98
CA GLU A 85 -39.43 9.81 1.15
C GLU A 85 -39.03 10.54 -0.15
N ASN A 86 -37.90 11.25 -0.16
CA ASN A 86 -37.62 12.27 -1.18
C ASN A 86 -36.31 12.08 -1.96
N ILE A 87 -35.37 11.24 -1.48
CA ILE A 87 -34.03 11.09 -2.07
C ILE A 87 -34.04 10.29 -3.37
N GLY A 88 -35.11 9.55 -3.66
CA GLY A 88 -35.28 8.79 -4.90
C GLY A 88 -34.86 7.32 -4.76
N GLY A 89 -35.00 6.58 -5.86
CA GLY A 89 -34.80 5.12 -5.90
C GLY A 89 -33.41 4.65 -6.32
N GLY A 90 -32.42 5.54 -6.35
CA GLY A 90 -31.03 5.19 -6.69
C GLY A 90 -30.38 4.27 -5.67
N ASP A 91 -29.27 3.65 -6.06
CA ASP A 91 -28.40 2.93 -5.12
C ASP A 91 -27.44 3.90 -4.44
N PHE A 92 -27.08 3.59 -3.20
CA PHE A 92 -26.18 4.38 -2.37
C PHE A 92 -25.01 3.51 -1.91
N SER A 93 -23.80 4.06 -2.04
CA SER A 93 -22.60 3.43 -1.48
C SER A 93 -22.62 3.52 0.06
N VAL A 94 -22.73 2.36 0.71
CA VAL A 94 -22.71 2.20 2.16
C VAL A 94 -21.51 1.37 2.58
N TYR A 95 -20.75 1.89 3.53
CA TYR A 95 -19.63 1.20 4.15
C TYR A 95 -20.08 0.50 5.42
N ILE A 96 -19.65 -0.75 5.60
CA ILE A 96 -19.92 -1.57 6.78
C ILE A 96 -18.59 -1.94 7.43
N ALA A 97 -18.45 -1.72 8.74
CA ALA A 97 -17.24 -2.05 9.50
C ALA A 97 -17.58 -2.74 10.82
N GLN A 98 -16.72 -3.65 11.27
CA GLN A 98 -16.80 -4.34 12.58
C GLN A 98 -16.17 -3.51 13.72
N THR A 99 -15.96 -2.22 13.47
CA THR A 99 -15.33 -1.26 14.37
C THR A 99 -15.89 0.11 14.03
N HIS A 100 -15.69 1.07 14.93
CA HIS A 100 -16.09 2.46 14.70
C HIS A 100 -15.21 3.19 13.68
N LYS A 101 -14.04 2.64 13.31
CA LYS A 101 -13.08 3.26 12.36
C LYS A 101 -13.35 2.83 10.92
N PHE A 102 -13.78 3.78 10.09
CA PHE A 102 -14.02 3.60 8.66
C PHE A 102 -12.80 4.02 7.84
N LEU A 103 -11.77 3.16 7.80
CA LEU A 103 -10.61 3.35 6.93
C LEU A 103 -11.03 3.07 5.48
N TYR A 104 -11.02 4.09 4.63
CA TYR A 104 -11.36 3.92 3.22
C TYR A 104 -10.18 3.28 2.46
N TYR A 105 -10.45 2.78 1.27
CA TYR A 105 -9.43 2.16 0.43
C TYR A 105 -9.77 2.36 -1.04
N ASP A 106 -8.73 2.52 -1.86
CA ASP A 106 -8.83 2.56 -3.31
C ASP A 106 -8.81 1.11 -3.85
N GLU A 107 -9.97 0.64 -4.30
CA GLU A 107 -10.16 -0.69 -4.90
C GLU A 107 -9.17 -0.94 -6.05
N LYS A 108 -8.79 0.09 -6.82
CA LYS A 108 -7.86 -0.05 -7.95
C LYS A 108 -6.42 -0.35 -7.53
N LYS A 109 -6.07 -0.01 -6.28
CA LYS A 109 -4.72 -0.23 -5.73
C LYS A 109 -4.60 -1.53 -4.94
N MET A 110 -5.70 -2.24 -4.70
CA MET A 110 -5.69 -3.50 -3.93
C MET A 110 -4.81 -4.57 -4.56
N SER A 111 -4.76 -4.65 -5.90
CA SER A 111 -3.90 -5.60 -6.62
C SER A 111 -2.41 -5.43 -6.33
N ASN A 112 -1.98 -4.26 -5.88
CA ASN A 112 -0.58 -3.97 -5.59
C ASN A 112 -0.13 -4.54 -4.24
N PHE A 113 -1.07 -4.94 -3.37
CA PHE A 113 -0.83 -5.38 -2.00
C PHE A 113 -1.68 -6.61 -1.65
N GLU A 114 -1.23 -7.80 -2.06
CA GLU A 114 -1.96 -9.07 -1.85
C GLU A 114 -2.31 -9.36 -0.38
N ASN A 115 -1.54 -8.82 0.56
CA ASN A 115 -1.74 -9.02 2.01
C ASN A 115 -2.69 -7.98 2.65
N PHE A 116 -3.22 -7.02 1.88
CA PHE A 116 -4.12 -6.00 2.42
C PHE A 116 -5.55 -6.56 2.54
N ALA A 117 -6.06 -6.62 3.77
CA ALA A 117 -7.45 -6.93 4.06
C ALA A 117 -8.20 -5.65 4.48
N PRO A 118 -9.20 -5.17 3.71
CA PRO A 118 -10.01 -4.03 4.09
C PRO A 118 -10.70 -4.23 5.43
N LYS A 119 -10.66 -3.22 6.31
CA LYS A 119 -11.37 -3.23 7.61
C LYS A 119 -12.85 -2.82 7.51
N SER A 120 -13.22 -2.20 6.40
CA SER A 120 -14.61 -1.93 6.04
C SER A 120 -14.87 -2.50 4.65
N ARG A 121 -16.13 -2.79 4.33
CA ARG A 121 -16.56 -3.19 3.00
C ARG A 121 -17.58 -2.21 2.45
N ARG A 122 -17.44 -1.86 1.17
CA ARG A 122 -18.44 -1.08 0.42
C ARG A 122 -19.51 -2.00 -0.15
N VAL A 123 -20.77 -1.60 0.00
CA VAL A 123 -21.95 -2.27 -0.54
C VAL A 123 -22.88 -1.22 -1.12
N GLU A 124 -23.43 -1.47 -2.30
CA GLU A 124 -24.49 -0.65 -2.88
C GLU A 124 -25.84 -1.17 -2.38
N MET A 125 -26.69 -0.28 -1.86
CA MET A 125 -28.02 -0.63 -1.36
C MET A 125 -29.00 0.54 -1.52
N LYS A 126 -30.30 0.27 -1.46
CA LYS A 126 -31.32 1.32 -1.45
C LYS A 126 -31.27 2.10 -0.14
N PHE A 127 -31.71 3.37 -0.18
CA PHE A 127 -31.75 4.21 1.02
C PHE A 127 -32.60 3.59 2.14
N GLN A 128 -33.72 2.97 1.80
CA GLN A 128 -34.56 2.23 2.76
C GLN A 128 -33.79 1.11 3.46
N GLU A 129 -33.09 0.28 2.68
CA GLU A 129 -32.31 -0.85 3.20
C GLU A 129 -31.20 -0.36 4.15
N PHE A 130 -30.58 0.77 3.82
CA PHE A 130 -29.62 1.43 4.70
C PHE A 130 -30.23 1.87 6.04
N VAL A 131 -31.40 2.54 6.01
CA VAL A 131 -32.09 3.00 7.21
C VAL A 131 -32.52 1.82 8.08
N ASP A 132 -33.09 0.78 7.47
CA ASP A 132 -33.52 -0.44 8.16
C ASP A 132 -32.33 -1.11 8.84
N LYS A 133 -31.22 -1.28 8.10
CA LYS A 133 -29.99 -1.86 8.63
C LYS A 133 -29.39 -1.04 9.78
N MET A 134 -29.43 0.28 9.69
CA MET A 134 -28.95 1.16 10.77
C MET A 134 -29.77 0.95 12.05
N HIS A 135 -31.10 0.93 11.95
CA HIS A 135 -31.98 0.69 13.09
C HIS A 135 -31.82 -0.73 13.67
N GLU A 136 -31.58 -1.74 12.83
CA GLU A 136 -31.29 -3.09 13.30
C GLU A 136 -30.00 -3.15 14.13
N LEU A 137 -28.93 -2.51 13.66
CA LEU A 137 -27.65 -2.45 14.38
C LEU A 137 -27.75 -1.67 15.69
N GLU A 138 -28.47 -0.55 15.70
CA GLU A 138 -28.73 0.22 16.93
C GLU A 138 -29.50 -0.60 17.97
N LYS A 139 -30.48 -1.41 17.54
CA LYS A 139 -31.24 -2.31 18.44
C LYS A 139 -30.41 -3.49 18.92
N ALA A 140 -29.54 -4.03 18.07
CA ALA A 140 -28.70 -5.18 18.41
C ALA A 140 -27.59 -4.83 19.42
N GLY A 141 -27.15 -3.57 19.46
CA GLY A 141 -26.13 -3.10 20.40
C GLY A 141 -24.74 -3.71 20.18
N GLY A 142 -24.44 -4.15 18.96
CA GLY A 142 -23.14 -4.74 18.57
C GLY A 142 -22.11 -3.72 18.08
N ASP A 143 -20.91 -4.21 17.75
CA ASP A 143 -19.80 -3.39 17.23
C ASP A 143 -19.88 -3.09 15.72
N GLU A 144 -20.71 -3.82 14.97
CA GLU A 144 -20.92 -3.57 13.54
C GLU A 144 -21.62 -2.22 13.32
N ARG A 145 -21.08 -1.43 12.39
CA ARG A 145 -21.54 -0.07 12.09
C ARG A 145 -21.68 0.15 10.60
N VAL A 146 -22.59 1.06 10.22
CA VAL A 146 -22.80 1.51 8.85
C VAL A 146 -22.45 2.99 8.69
N TYR A 147 -21.98 3.34 7.49
CA TYR A 147 -21.70 4.71 7.11
C TYR A 147 -22.01 4.90 5.61
N LEU A 148 -23.06 5.66 5.30
CA LEU A 148 -23.40 6.04 3.92
C LEU A 148 -22.51 7.19 3.47
N GLN A 149 -21.88 7.04 2.30
CA GLN A 149 -21.05 8.07 1.66
C GLN A 149 -21.35 8.06 0.16
N GLN A 150 -22.21 8.97 -0.30
CA GLN A 150 -22.70 8.99 -1.67
C GLN A 150 -22.59 10.39 -2.27
N THR A 151 -22.02 10.49 -3.48
CA THR A 151 -22.06 11.75 -4.23
C THR A 151 -23.49 12.01 -4.70
N LEU A 152 -24.02 13.19 -4.38
CA LEU A 152 -25.31 13.65 -4.89
C LEU A 152 -25.22 13.83 -6.42
N ASN A 153 -26.17 13.26 -7.14
CA ASN A 153 -26.21 13.26 -8.61
C ASN A 153 -27.67 13.43 -9.09
N ASP A 154 -27.88 13.46 -10.40
CA ASP A 154 -29.18 13.73 -11.01
C ASP A 154 -30.26 12.66 -10.74
N THR A 155 -29.92 11.56 -10.07
CA THR A 155 -30.89 10.51 -9.70
C THR A 155 -31.69 10.86 -8.44
N VAL A 156 -31.34 11.93 -7.73
CA VAL A 156 -32.06 12.35 -6.53
C VAL A 156 -33.47 12.85 -6.84
N GLY A 157 -34.41 12.63 -5.93
CA GLY A 157 -35.80 13.04 -6.13
C GLY A 157 -35.99 14.57 -6.17
N ARG A 158 -37.13 14.98 -6.74
CA ARG A 158 -37.41 16.40 -7.06
C ARG A 158 -37.27 17.36 -5.87
N LYS A 159 -37.67 16.96 -4.66
CA LYS A 159 -37.56 17.85 -3.48
C LYS A 159 -36.10 18.06 -3.05
N ILE A 160 -35.25 17.05 -3.20
CA ILE A 160 -33.80 17.19 -2.93
C ILE A 160 -33.17 18.13 -3.94
N VAL A 161 -33.59 18.09 -5.21
CA VAL A 161 -33.15 19.07 -6.22
C VAL A 161 -33.56 20.49 -5.82
N VAL A 162 -34.80 20.70 -5.36
CA VAL A 162 -35.26 22.02 -4.89
C VAL A 162 -34.43 22.52 -3.70
N ASP A 163 -34.15 21.64 -2.74
CA ASP A 163 -33.31 21.98 -1.59
C ASP A 163 -31.89 22.34 -2.01
N PHE A 164 -31.31 21.57 -2.94
CA PHE A 164 -29.99 21.81 -3.50
C PHE A 164 -29.93 23.15 -4.25
N LEU A 165 -30.94 23.49 -5.05
CA LEU A 165 -31.02 24.78 -5.73
C LEU A 165 -31.15 25.95 -4.75
N GLY A 166 -31.71 25.71 -3.56
CA GLY A 166 -31.86 26.70 -2.50
C GLY A 166 -30.60 26.90 -1.63
N PHE A 167 -29.52 26.15 -1.86
CA PHE A 167 -28.25 26.38 -1.17
C PHE A 167 -27.71 27.79 -1.47
N ASN A 168 -26.88 28.34 -0.59
CA ASN A 168 -26.30 29.68 -0.76
C ASN A 168 -25.18 29.68 -1.82
N TRP A 169 -25.55 29.39 -3.06
CA TRP A 169 -24.65 29.38 -4.22
C TRP A 169 -24.00 30.72 -4.45
N ASN A 170 -24.70 31.83 -4.16
CA ASN A 170 -24.13 33.17 -4.27
C ASN A 170 -22.90 33.35 -3.37
N TRP A 171 -22.97 32.92 -2.12
CA TRP A 171 -21.83 33.02 -1.20
C TRP A 171 -20.68 32.09 -1.64
N ILE A 172 -20.95 30.80 -1.86
CA ILE A 172 -19.87 29.83 -2.15
C ILE A 172 -19.23 30.06 -3.53
N ASN A 173 -19.99 30.53 -4.53
CA ASN A 173 -19.42 30.89 -5.84
C ASN A 173 -18.53 32.13 -5.75
N LYS A 174 -18.84 33.09 -4.86
CA LYS A 174 -17.94 34.22 -4.57
C LYS A 174 -16.65 33.75 -3.89
N GLN A 175 -16.74 32.78 -2.98
CA GLN A 175 -15.56 32.16 -2.37
C GLN A 175 -14.67 31.51 -3.44
N GLN A 176 -15.24 30.67 -4.29
CA GLN A 176 -14.53 30.03 -5.39
C GLN A 176 -13.84 31.06 -6.31
N ALA A 177 -14.59 32.08 -6.75
CA ALA A 177 -14.08 33.10 -7.67
C ALA A 177 -12.95 33.94 -7.03
N LYS A 178 -13.12 34.40 -5.78
CA LYS A 178 -12.13 35.24 -5.09
C LYS A 178 -10.78 34.51 -4.91
N ARG A 179 -10.80 33.19 -4.73
CA ARG A 179 -9.61 32.37 -4.52
C ARG A 179 -9.09 31.70 -5.79
N ASN A 180 -9.75 31.96 -6.92
CA ASN A 180 -9.43 31.35 -8.22
C ASN A 180 -9.33 29.82 -8.13
N TRP A 181 -10.24 29.20 -7.37
CA TRP A 181 -10.34 27.74 -7.29
C TRP A 181 -10.91 27.19 -8.60
N GLY A 182 -10.53 25.95 -8.91
CA GLY A 182 -11.11 25.23 -10.04
C GLY A 182 -12.57 24.84 -9.79
N GLN A 183 -13.13 24.04 -10.69
CA GLN A 183 -14.55 23.64 -10.62
C GLN A 183 -14.89 22.87 -9.33
N LEU A 184 -16.14 23.00 -8.89
CA LEU A 184 -16.77 22.08 -7.94
C LEU A 184 -16.80 20.68 -8.59
N THR A 185 -16.23 19.67 -7.94
CA THR A 185 -16.19 18.30 -8.50
C THR A 185 -17.35 17.45 -8.04
N SER A 186 -17.82 17.65 -6.81
CA SER A 186 -18.78 16.75 -6.16
C SER A 186 -19.29 17.32 -4.84
N ASN A 187 -20.51 16.93 -4.50
CA ASN A 187 -21.09 17.07 -3.18
C ASN A 187 -21.32 15.68 -2.58
N LEU A 188 -20.52 15.32 -1.57
CA LEU A 188 -20.64 14.05 -0.88
C LEU A 188 -21.65 14.19 0.27
N LEU A 189 -22.71 13.40 0.23
CA LEU A 189 -23.63 13.18 1.35
C LEU A 189 -23.04 12.11 2.27
N LEU A 190 -22.87 12.47 3.54
CA LEU A 190 -22.37 11.58 4.59
C LEU A 190 -23.44 11.38 5.66
N ILE A 191 -23.95 10.16 5.81
CA ILE A 191 -24.88 9.79 6.90
C ILE A 191 -24.24 8.70 7.76
N GLY A 192 -23.89 9.05 8.99
CA GLY A 192 -23.18 8.16 9.91
C GLY A 192 -23.93 7.92 11.20
N MET A 193 -23.76 6.72 11.75
CA MET A 193 -24.15 6.40 13.13
C MET A 193 -23.34 7.23 14.13
N GLU A 194 -23.85 7.36 15.34
CA GLU A 194 -23.11 7.94 16.46
C GLU A 194 -21.81 7.19 16.71
N GLY A 195 -20.75 7.88 17.14
CA GLY A 195 -19.46 7.26 17.42
C GLY A 195 -18.64 6.79 16.21
N ASN A 196 -19.17 6.87 14.97
CA ASN A 196 -18.41 6.60 13.74
C ASN A 196 -17.20 7.54 13.64
N VAL A 197 -16.09 7.00 13.14
CA VAL A 197 -14.83 7.72 12.95
C VAL A 197 -14.35 7.53 11.52
N THR A 198 -14.05 8.63 10.84
CA THR A 198 -13.21 8.66 9.65
C THR A 198 -11.78 8.98 10.10
N PRO A 199 -10.83 8.01 10.02
CA PRO A 199 -9.45 8.22 10.47
C PRO A 199 -8.75 9.38 9.76
N ALA A 200 -7.69 9.89 10.40
CA ALA A 200 -6.91 11.01 9.89
C ALA A 200 -6.42 10.80 8.45
N HIS A 201 -6.77 11.73 7.56
CA HIS A 201 -6.32 11.76 6.17
C HIS A 201 -6.35 13.19 5.64
N TYR A 202 -5.75 13.42 4.48
CA TYR A 202 -5.88 14.70 3.78
C TYR A 202 -6.47 14.52 2.37
N ASP A 203 -7.06 15.60 1.86
CA ASP A 203 -7.61 15.65 0.51
C ASP A 203 -6.81 16.58 -0.41
N GLU A 204 -6.83 16.26 -1.72
CA GLU A 204 -6.21 17.06 -2.78
C GLU A 204 -7.20 18.08 -3.39
N GLN A 205 -8.22 18.46 -2.62
CA GLN A 205 -9.24 19.44 -2.97
C GLN A 205 -9.54 20.36 -1.78
N GLN A 206 -9.98 21.57 -2.07
CA GLN A 206 -10.53 22.49 -1.07
C GLN A 206 -11.92 21.98 -0.66
N ASN A 207 -12.27 22.09 0.63
CA ASN A 207 -13.51 21.51 1.14
C ASN A 207 -14.24 22.47 2.08
N PHE A 208 -15.48 22.83 1.74
CA PHE A 208 -16.45 23.36 2.70
C PHE A 208 -17.33 22.22 3.21
N PHE A 209 -17.18 21.89 4.49
CA PHE A 209 -17.85 20.80 5.17
C PHE A 209 -19.07 21.33 5.93
N ALA A 210 -20.27 21.15 5.35
CA ALA A 210 -21.51 21.73 5.86
C ALA A 210 -22.31 20.72 6.68
N GLN A 211 -22.41 20.97 7.98
CA GLN A 211 -23.09 20.07 8.91
C GLN A 211 -24.60 20.32 8.92
N ILE A 212 -25.39 19.25 8.78
CA ILE A 212 -26.86 19.33 8.62
C ILE A 212 -27.59 18.82 9.86
N LYS A 213 -27.22 17.63 10.35
CA LYS A 213 -27.85 16.98 11.52
C LYS A 213 -26.81 16.37 12.44
N GLY A 214 -27.05 16.44 13.74
CA GLY A 214 -26.13 15.91 14.76
C GLY A 214 -24.83 16.70 14.84
N TYR A 215 -23.90 16.21 15.66
CA TYR A 215 -22.63 16.87 15.91
C TYR A 215 -21.46 16.00 15.47
N LYS A 216 -20.48 16.62 14.82
CA LYS A 216 -19.20 15.98 14.47
C LYS A 216 -18.05 16.76 15.08
N ARG A 217 -17.16 16.05 15.76
CA ARG A 217 -15.86 16.58 16.16
C ARG A 217 -14.89 16.43 15.00
N CYS A 218 -14.20 17.50 14.68
CA CYS A 218 -13.21 17.58 13.62
C CYS A 218 -11.87 17.97 14.24
N ILE A 219 -10.87 17.11 14.12
CA ILE A 219 -9.50 17.35 14.55
C ILE A 219 -8.64 17.45 13.29
N LEU A 220 -8.08 18.62 13.04
CA LEU A 220 -7.31 18.96 11.86
C LEU A 220 -5.82 19.08 12.20
N PHE A 221 -4.95 18.77 11.24
CA PHE A 221 -3.51 19.00 11.39
C PHE A 221 -2.96 19.67 10.13
N PRO A 222 -2.10 20.71 10.28
CA PRO A 222 -1.51 21.40 9.15
C PRO A 222 -0.63 20.47 8.31
N PRO A 223 -0.45 20.77 7.00
CA PRO A 223 0.35 19.94 6.09
C PRO A 223 1.83 19.82 6.49
N ASP A 224 2.35 20.68 7.36
CA ASP A 224 3.74 20.64 7.85
C ASP A 224 3.98 19.55 8.90
N GLN A 225 2.94 18.93 9.46
CA GLN A 225 3.02 17.77 10.36
C GLN A 225 2.98 16.43 9.62
N PHE A 226 3.21 16.43 8.30
CA PHE A 226 3.23 15.21 7.47
C PHE A 226 4.16 14.12 8.01
N ASP A 227 5.34 14.51 8.51
CA ASP A 227 6.36 13.63 9.11
C ASP A 227 5.98 13.07 10.49
N ARG A 228 4.90 13.60 11.10
CA ARG A 228 4.33 13.14 12.37
C ARG A 228 3.13 12.21 12.16
N LEU A 229 2.48 12.30 11.01
CA LEU A 229 1.22 11.58 10.71
C LEU A 229 1.40 10.36 9.81
N TYR A 230 2.60 10.14 9.25
CA TYR A 230 3.00 8.89 8.59
C TYR A 230 1.96 8.35 7.59
N PRO A 231 1.71 9.05 6.47
CA PRO A 231 0.78 8.55 5.45
C PRO A 231 1.17 7.15 4.97
N PHE A 232 0.18 6.37 4.55
CA PHE A 232 0.46 5.19 3.74
C PHE A 232 1.18 5.59 2.43
N PRO A 233 2.04 4.72 1.87
CA PRO A 233 2.69 4.97 0.57
C PRO A 233 1.68 5.30 -0.52
N VAL A 234 2.05 6.12 -1.50
CA VAL A 234 1.10 6.60 -2.53
C VAL A 234 0.42 5.48 -3.32
N HIS A 235 1.08 4.34 -3.49
CA HIS A 235 0.53 3.19 -4.23
C HIS A 235 -0.28 2.21 -3.36
N HIS A 236 -0.30 2.41 -2.04
CA HIS A 236 -1.08 1.59 -1.11
C HIS A 236 -2.58 1.90 -1.23
N PRO A 237 -3.49 0.91 -1.01
CA PRO A 237 -4.95 1.15 -1.04
C PRO A 237 -5.41 2.28 -0.12
N CYS A 238 -4.76 2.46 1.02
CA CYS A 238 -5.04 3.53 1.98
C CYS A 238 -4.25 4.82 1.75
N ASP A 239 -3.77 5.11 0.52
CA ASP A 239 -3.10 6.39 0.17
C ASP A 239 -3.79 7.60 0.80
N ARG A 240 -2.97 8.56 1.29
CA ARG A 240 -3.36 9.80 1.99
C ARG A 240 -3.88 9.64 3.42
N GLN A 241 -4.13 8.43 3.90
CA GLN A 241 -4.51 8.18 5.29
C GLN A 241 -3.28 7.98 6.17
N SER A 242 -3.40 8.35 7.45
CA SER A 242 -2.38 8.08 8.47
C SER A 242 -2.30 6.58 8.75
N GLN A 243 -1.07 6.06 8.90
CA GLN A 243 -0.85 4.70 9.37
C GLN A 243 -1.04 4.56 10.89
N VAL A 244 -1.10 5.68 11.62
CA VAL A 244 -1.15 5.69 13.08
C VAL A 244 -2.57 5.38 13.57
N ASP A 245 -2.71 4.41 14.46
CA ASP A 245 -3.94 4.24 15.22
C ASP A 245 -3.96 5.26 16.37
N PHE A 246 -4.83 6.27 16.26
CA PHE A 246 -4.88 7.37 17.23
C PHE A 246 -5.31 6.93 18.64
N GLU A 247 -6.04 5.82 18.78
CA GLU A 247 -6.44 5.31 20.09
C GLU A 247 -5.34 4.46 20.75
N ASN A 248 -4.44 3.88 19.94
CA ASN A 248 -3.30 3.09 20.42
C ASN A 248 -2.06 3.28 19.52
N PRO A 249 -1.37 4.45 19.61
CA PRO A 249 -0.26 4.74 18.72
C PRO A 249 0.96 3.86 19.01
N ASP A 250 1.48 3.20 17.98
CA ASP A 250 2.75 2.49 18.03
C ASP A 250 3.91 3.50 17.91
N TYR A 251 4.44 3.92 19.05
CA TYR A 251 5.52 4.91 19.12
C TYR A 251 6.90 4.36 18.73
N GLU A 252 7.08 3.04 18.66
CA GLU A 252 8.32 2.45 18.13
C GLU A 252 8.33 2.62 16.61
N LYS A 253 7.19 2.39 15.97
CA LYS A 253 7.02 2.57 14.52
C LYS A 253 6.83 4.04 14.11
N PHE A 254 6.16 4.84 14.94
CA PHE A 254 5.76 6.22 14.64
C PHE A 254 6.20 7.23 15.72
N PRO A 255 7.51 7.36 15.98
CA PRO A 255 8.01 8.13 17.12
C PRO A 255 7.65 9.62 17.09
N ASN A 256 7.56 10.24 15.91
CA ASN A 256 7.25 11.67 15.78
C ASN A 256 5.80 12.00 16.09
N PHE A 257 4.91 11.00 16.15
CA PHE A 257 3.50 11.21 16.49
C PHE A 257 3.33 11.78 17.91
N LYS A 258 4.30 11.56 18.81
CA LYS A 258 4.34 12.19 20.14
C LYS A 258 4.32 13.73 20.10
N ASN A 259 4.75 14.30 18.98
CA ASN A 259 4.90 15.74 18.79
C ASN A 259 3.76 16.34 17.95
N VAL A 260 2.70 15.59 17.66
CA VAL A 260 1.57 16.08 16.87
C VAL A 260 0.74 17.07 17.71
N ILE A 261 0.28 18.16 17.07
CA ILE A 261 -0.60 19.16 17.70
C ILE A 261 -1.79 19.37 16.75
N GLY A 262 -3.00 19.09 17.23
CA GLY A 262 -4.22 19.23 16.43
C GLY A 262 -4.87 20.61 16.56
N TYR A 263 -5.74 20.92 15.62
CA TYR A 263 -6.69 22.03 15.64
C TYR A 263 -8.10 21.43 15.66
N GLU A 264 -8.91 21.74 16.67
CA GLU A 264 -10.13 21.02 16.98
C GLU A 264 -11.36 21.92 16.98
N THR A 265 -12.49 21.39 16.52
CA THR A 265 -13.82 21.97 16.73
C THR A 265 -14.89 20.88 16.77
N VAL A 266 -16.04 21.20 17.34
CA VAL A 266 -17.28 20.45 17.12
C VAL A 266 -18.19 21.29 16.23
N VAL A 267 -18.64 20.75 15.11
CA VAL A 267 -19.61 21.37 14.21
C VAL A 267 -21.00 20.80 14.44
N GLY A 268 -22.00 21.68 14.49
CA GLY A 268 -23.42 21.33 14.62
C GLY A 268 -24.26 21.78 13.42
N PRO A 269 -25.59 21.57 13.44
CA PRO A 269 -26.47 21.97 12.35
C PRO A 269 -26.31 23.44 11.93
N GLY A 270 -25.99 23.67 10.66
CA GLY A 270 -25.79 25.01 10.08
C GLY A 270 -24.34 25.50 10.05
N ASP A 271 -23.44 24.90 10.84
CA ASP A 271 -22.02 25.22 10.79
C ASP A 271 -21.39 24.75 9.47
N VAL A 272 -20.46 25.55 8.95
CA VAL A 272 -19.61 25.19 7.82
C VAL A 272 -18.15 25.25 8.23
N LEU A 273 -17.47 24.11 8.27
CA LEU A 273 -16.02 24.07 8.47
C LEU A 273 -15.30 24.18 7.12
N TYR A 274 -14.43 25.17 6.97
CA TYR A 274 -13.45 25.17 5.89
C TYR A 274 -12.31 24.22 6.25
N ILE A 275 -12.14 23.16 5.47
CA ILE A 275 -11.02 22.23 5.55
C ILE A 275 -10.11 22.55 4.34
N PRO A 276 -8.98 23.23 4.56
CA PRO A 276 -8.12 23.62 3.46
C PRO A 276 -7.46 22.40 2.81
N MET A 277 -7.19 22.48 1.51
CA MET A 277 -6.51 21.44 0.76
C MET A 277 -5.20 21.01 1.44
N TYR A 278 -4.92 19.70 1.48
CA TYR A 278 -3.80 19.06 2.20
C TYR A 278 -3.83 19.10 3.73
N TRP A 279 -4.78 19.79 4.37
CA TRP A 279 -4.92 19.64 5.82
C TRP A 279 -5.43 18.24 6.16
N TRP A 280 -4.73 17.61 7.09
CA TRP A 280 -5.18 16.37 7.67
C TRP A 280 -6.44 16.64 8.48
N HIS A 281 -7.38 15.71 8.47
CA HIS A 281 -8.59 15.78 9.25
C HIS A 281 -9.02 14.39 9.72
N HIS A 282 -9.29 14.30 11.01
CA HIS A 282 -9.90 13.16 11.69
C HIS A 282 -11.28 13.60 12.15
N ILE A 283 -12.32 12.87 11.73
CA ILE A 283 -13.71 13.28 11.93
C ILE A 283 -14.45 12.18 12.67
N GLU A 284 -15.10 12.54 13.78
CA GLU A 284 -15.91 11.61 14.55
C GLU A 284 -17.32 12.14 14.81
N SER A 285 -18.32 11.30 14.57
CA SER A 285 -19.66 11.52 15.11
C SER A 285 -19.60 11.36 16.62
N LEU A 286 -20.18 12.29 17.37
CA LEU A 286 -20.12 12.22 18.83
C LEU A 286 -20.75 10.92 19.37
N LEU A 287 -20.21 10.42 20.48
CA LEU A 287 -20.79 9.26 21.18
C LEU A 287 -22.15 9.65 21.77
N ASN A 288 -23.14 8.74 21.69
CA ASN A 288 -24.51 9.00 22.17
C ASN A 288 -25.15 10.26 21.56
N GLY A 289 -24.72 10.65 20.35
CA GLY A 289 -25.15 11.85 19.65
C GLY A 289 -26.24 11.61 18.60
N GLY A 290 -26.66 10.35 18.42
CA GLY A 290 -27.54 9.92 17.34
C GLY A 290 -26.93 10.07 15.94
N THR A 291 -27.77 9.93 14.92
CA THR A 291 -27.37 10.02 13.51
C THR A 291 -26.81 11.39 13.16
N THR A 292 -25.73 11.40 12.37
CA THR A 292 -25.15 12.62 11.80
C THR A 292 -25.39 12.69 10.29
N ILE A 293 -25.66 13.90 9.78
CA ILE A 293 -25.81 14.18 8.34
C ILE A 293 -24.92 15.37 7.99
N THR A 294 -24.10 15.22 6.94
CA THR A 294 -23.22 16.27 6.42
C THR A 294 -23.28 16.26 4.89
N VAL A 295 -23.18 17.43 4.26
CA VAL A 295 -22.84 17.56 2.84
C VAL A 295 -21.55 18.35 2.69
N ASN A 296 -20.60 17.83 1.93
CA ASN A 296 -19.36 18.55 1.62
C ASN A 296 -19.43 19.23 0.24
N PHE A 297 -18.50 20.15 -0.01
CA PHE A 297 -18.35 20.85 -1.29
C PHE A 297 -16.87 20.84 -1.69
N TRP A 298 -16.50 19.91 -2.56
CA TRP A 298 -15.11 19.76 -3.01
C TRP A 298 -14.82 20.60 -4.26
N TYR A 299 -13.86 21.51 -4.15
CA TYR A 299 -13.35 22.31 -5.26
C TYR A 299 -11.91 21.94 -5.57
N LYS A 300 -11.57 21.84 -6.86
CA LYS A 300 -10.16 21.76 -7.26
C LYS A 300 -9.42 22.99 -6.75
N GLY A 301 -8.20 22.78 -6.22
CA GLY A 301 -7.35 23.89 -5.79
C GLY A 301 -7.03 24.87 -6.92
N ALA A 302 -6.56 26.06 -6.55
CA ALA A 302 -6.07 27.04 -7.52
C ALA A 302 -4.92 26.43 -8.37
N PRO A 303 -4.80 26.82 -9.65
CA PRO A 303 -3.70 26.35 -10.48
C PRO A 303 -2.35 26.77 -9.87
N THR A 304 -1.32 25.96 -10.10
CA THR A 304 0.04 26.29 -9.67
C THR A 304 0.43 27.69 -10.17
N PRO A 305 0.87 28.61 -9.28
CA PRO A 305 1.25 29.95 -9.69
C PRO A 305 2.30 29.95 -10.80
N LYS A 306 2.19 30.88 -11.76
CA LYS A 306 3.17 31.00 -12.87
C LYS A 306 4.59 31.24 -12.36
N ARG A 307 4.72 31.91 -11.20
CA ARG A 307 5.99 32.14 -10.50
C ARG A 307 5.90 31.48 -9.13
N ILE A 308 6.79 30.53 -8.88
CA ILE A 308 6.89 29.86 -7.58
C ILE A 308 7.70 30.77 -6.65
N GLU A 309 7.11 31.13 -5.51
CA GLU A 309 7.76 31.86 -4.44
C GLU A 309 8.46 30.89 -3.48
N TYR A 310 9.62 31.29 -2.97
CA TYR A 310 10.43 30.49 -2.05
C TYR A 310 10.61 31.22 -0.71
N PRO A 311 10.68 30.48 0.42
CA PRO A 311 10.65 29.02 0.54
C PRO A 311 9.28 28.42 0.23
N LEU A 312 9.26 27.17 -0.26
CA LEU A 312 8.00 26.46 -0.56
C LEU A 312 7.15 26.28 0.70
N LYS A 313 5.84 26.47 0.55
CA LYS A 313 4.83 26.15 1.55
C LYS A 313 4.78 24.64 1.82
N ALA A 314 4.29 24.25 2.99
CA ALA A 314 4.23 22.84 3.39
C ALA A 314 3.42 21.96 2.43
N HIS A 315 2.23 22.41 2.02
CA HIS A 315 1.40 21.67 1.07
C HIS A 315 2.07 21.49 -0.31
N GLN A 316 2.90 22.46 -0.76
CA GLN A 316 3.69 22.31 -1.99
C GLN A 316 4.75 21.22 -1.83
N LYS A 317 5.38 21.11 -0.66
CA LYS A 317 6.30 19.99 -0.36
C LYS A 317 5.54 18.66 -0.37
N VAL A 318 4.35 18.57 0.22
CA VAL A 318 3.50 17.37 0.16
C VAL A 318 3.19 16.98 -1.28
N ALA A 319 2.76 17.94 -2.12
CA ALA A 319 2.51 17.68 -3.54
C ALA A 319 3.75 17.15 -4.27
N ILE A 320 4.93 17.72 -3.99
CA ILE A 320 6.21 17.25 -4.52
C ILE A 320 6.51 15.82 -4.05
N MET A 321 6.38 15.51 -2.76
CA MET A 321 6.62 14.16 -2.21
C MET A 321 5.73 13.13 -2.90
N ARG A 322 4.44 13.42 -3.04
CA ARG A 322 3.49 12.54 -3.74
C ARG A 322 3.87 12.35 -5.20
N ASN A 323 4.21 13.42 -5.90
CA ASN A 323 4.60 13.33 -7.30
C ASN A 323 5.89 12.55 -7.48
N ILE A 324 6.85 12.68 -6.56
CA ILE A 324 8.06 11.85 -6.55
C ILE A 324 7.67 10.39 -6.36
N GLU A 325 6.86 10.02 -5.36
CA GLU A 325 6.44 8.62 -5.20
C GLU A 325 5.64 8.07 -6.40
N LYS A 326 4.81 8.89 -7.06
CA LYS A 326 4.14 8.52 -8.32
C LYS A 326 5.15 8.28 -9.43
N MET A 327 6.04 9.25 -9.66
CA MET A 327 7.12 9.16 -10.64
C MET A 327 8.04 7.97 -10.35
N LEU A 328 8.37 7.70 -9.08
CA LEU A 328 9.18 6.55 -8.67
C LEU A 328 8.40 5.24 -8.87
N GLY A 329 7.09 5.19 -8.65
CA GLY A 329 6.31 3.98 -8.95
C GLY A 329 6.22 3.69 -10.46
N GLU A 330 6.00 4.73 -11.26
CA GLU A 330 6.00 4.64 -12.72
C GLU A 330 7.40 4.37 -13.28
N ALA A 331 8.42 4.97 -12.67
CA ALA A 331 9.82 4.89 -13.07
C ALA A 331 10.66 3.91 -12.25
N LEU A 332 10.10 3.08 -11.39
CA LEU A 332 10.77 1.83 -10.98
C LEU A 332 10.63 0.78 -12.09
N GLY A 333 9.98 1.12 -13.21
CA GLY A 333 10.28 0.59 -14.54
C GLY A 333 11.43 1.30 -15.28
N ASP A 334 11.91 2.48 -14.83
CA ASP A 334 13.04 3.25 -15.38
C ASP A 334 13.81 4.12 -14.34
N PRO A 335 14.74 3.54 -13.55
CA PRO A 335 15.52 4.28 -12.57
C PRO A 335 16.49 5.34 -13.08
N HIS A 336 16.53 5.65 -14.37
CA HIS A 336 17.08 6.93 -14.83
C HIS A 336 16.36 8.12 -14.20
N GLU A 337 15.06 8.00 -13.92
CA GLU A 337 14.28 9.08 -13.32
C GLU A 337 14.60 9.28 -11.83
N ILE A 338 14.91 8.23 -11.06
CA ILE A 338 15.34 8.35 -9.65
C ILE A 338 16.65 9.15 -9.57
N VAL A 339 17.60 8.85 -10.47
CA VAL A 339 18.88 9.56 -10.58
C VAL A 339 18.67 11.01 -11.03
N ARG A 340 17.75 11.27 -11.96
CA ARG A 340 17.41 12.63 -12.40
C ARG A 340 16.80 13.45 -11.27
N LEU A 341 15.91 12.86 -10.48
CA LEU A 341 15.26 13.53 -9.35
C LEU A 341 16.25 13.96 -8.26
N GLN A 342 17.30 13.18 -7.98
CA GLN A 342 18.37 13.58 -7.05
C GLN A 342 19.15 14.82 -7.52
N ARG A 343 19.17 15.11 -8.82
CA ARG A 343 19.92 16.24 -9.41
C ARG A 343 19.15 17.57 -9.38
N VAL A 344 17.88 17.55 -8.98
CA VAL A 344 17.00 18.74 -9.01
C VAL A 344 17.39 19.76 -7.94
N SER A 345 17.60 19.33 -6.69
CA SER A 345 18.03 20.19 -5.58
C SER A 345 18.52 19.36 -4.39
N LYS A 346 19.21 20.00 -3.43
CA LYS A 346 19.64 19.34 -2.17
C LYS A 346 18.45 18.80 -1.37
N GLN A 347 17.31 19.50 -1.40
CA GLN A 347 16.09 19.08 -0.71
C GLN A 347 15.45 17.87 -1.39
N PHE A 348 15.44 17.82 -2.72
CA PHE A 348 14.99 16.64 -3.47
C PHE A 348 15.89 15.44 -3.23
N GLN A 349 17.21 15.66 -3.23
CA GLN A 349 18.17 14.63 -2.89
C GLN A 349 17.91 14.06 -1.49
N ALA A 350 17.69 14.92 -0.49
CA ALA A 350 17.34 14.50 0.87
C ALA A 350 16.03 13.70 0.91
N LEU A 351 15.02 14.11 0.15
CA LEU A 351 13.74 13.40 0.12
C LEU A 351 13.86 12.01 -0.52
N VAL A 352 14.51 11.92 -1.68
CA VAL A 352 14.78 10.64 -2.33
C VAL A 352 15.59 9.74 -1.40
N GLN A 353 16.54 10.31 -0.64
CA GLN A 353 17.31 9.57 0.35
C GLN A 353 16.44 9.03 1.49
N VAL A 354 15.49 9.82 2.01
CA VAL A 354 14.53 9.36 3.04
C VAL A 354 13.66 8.22 2.52
N HIS A 355 13.18 8.31 1.27
CA HIS A 355 12.42 7.24 0.64
C HIS A 355 13.26 5.97 0.51
N LEU A 356 14.47 6.10 -0.06
CA LEU A 356 15.37 4.98 -0.26
C LEU A 356 15.81 4.36 1.07
N ALA A 357 16.01 5.14 2.13
CA ALA A 357 16.36 4.64 3.47
C ALA A 357 15.26 3.75 4.10
N ASN A 358 13.99 3.99 3.73
CA ASN A 358 12.83 3.25 4.26
C ASN A 358 12.30 2.18 3.28
N CYS A 359 12.92 2.04 2.11
CA CYS A 359 12.44 1.13 1.09
C CYS A 359 12.74 -0.34 1.45
N ARG A 360 11.75 -1.23 1.34
CA ARG A 360 11.92 -2.67 1.61
C ARG A 360 12.28 -3.49 0.36
N THR A 361 12.09 -2.92 -0.82
CA THR A 361 12.33 -3.59 -2.10
C THR A 361 13.15 -2.68 -3.01
N PHE A 362 14.29 -3.15 -3.49
CA PHE A 362 15.11 -2.44 -4.46
C PHE A 362 15.39 -3.35 -5.65
N ASP A 363 14.90 -2.97 -6.83
CA ASP A 363 14.93 -3.78 -8.04
C ASP A 363 15.52 -2.99 -9.21
N LEU A 364 16.60 -3.51 -9.79
CA LEU A 364 17.31 -2.95 -10.94
C LEU A 364 17.20 -3.81 -12.20
N SER A 365 16.29 -4.78 -12.24
CA SER A 365 16.18 -5.76 -13.32
C SER A 365 16.06 -5.16 -14.73
N GLN A 366 15.38 -4.02 -14.87
CA GLN A 366 15.06 -3.39 -16.17
C GLN A 366 16.16 -2.43 -16.70
N VAL A 367 17.19 -2.16 -15.91
CA VAL A 367 17.87 -0.85 -15.92
C VAL A 367 19.25 -0.87 -15.29
N GLY A 368 19.63 -1.98 -14.65
CA GLY A 368 20.93 -2.23 -14.05
C GLY A 368 22.12 -1.78 -14.91
N PRO A 369 22.16 -2.05 -16.24
CA PRO A 369 23.28 -1.62 -17.08
C PRO A 369 23.47 -0.10 -17.15
N SER A 370 22.43 0.67 -16.89
CA SER A 370 22.42 2.11 -17.09
C SER A 370 22.70 2.92 -15.83
N ILE A 371 22.75 2.27 -14.67
CA ILE A 371 23.04 2.93 -13.39
C ILE A 371 24.55 2.98 -13.17
N PRO A 372 25.15 4.17 -12.92
CA PRO A 372 26.56 4.25 -12.55
C PRO A 372 26.80 3.66 -11.15
N LYS A 373 27.91 2.92 -10.98
CA LYS A 373 28.30 2.29 -9.71
C LYS A 373 28.28 3.22 -8.48
N GLU A 374 28.67 4.49 -8.65
CA GLU A 374 28.71 5.48 -7.56
C GLU A 374 27.31 5.83 -7.04
N VAL A 375 26.31 5.70 -7.90
CA VAL A 375 24.91 6.00 -7.59
C VAL A 375 24.30 4.87 -6.77
N PHE A 376 24.63 3.61 -7.08
CA PHE A 376 24.10 2.45 -6.35
C PHE A 376 24.40 2.53 -4.85
N TYR A 377 25.66 2.79 -4.48
CA TYR A 377 26.03 2.95 -3.07
C TYR A 377 25.32 4.15 -2.44
N THR A 378 25.27 5.29 -3.14
CA THR A 378 24.61 6.50 -2.63
C THR A 378 23.11 6.29 -2.40
N MET A 379 22.45 5.49 -3.24
CA MET A 379 21.03 5.18 -3.10
C MET A 379 20.74 4.37 -1.83
N LEU A 380 21.59 3.39 -1.51
CA LEU A 380 21.32 2.43 -0.43
C LEU A 380 22.14 2.67 0.85
N ARG A 381 22.97 3.72 0.90
CA ARG A 381 23.90 3.98 2.02
C ARG A 381 23.23 4.02 3.40
N ASP A 382 21.99 4.51 3.48
CA ASP A 382 21.27 4.70 4.75
C ASP A 382 20.13 3.67 4.92
N ASN A 383 19.98 2.74 3.98
CA ASN A 383 18.93 1.72 4.04
C ASN A 383 19.37 0.53 4.90
N LYS A 384 18.57 0.23 5.93
CA LYS A 384 18.76 -0.88 6.87
C LYS A 384 17.54 -1.80 6.99
N VAL A 385 16.55 -1.61 6.11
CA VAL A 385 15.24 -2.28 6.18
C VAL A 385 14.91 -3.07 4.92
N LEU A 386 15.86 -3.26 4.00
CA LEU A 386 15.64 -4.05 2.78
C LEU A 386 15.29 -5.49 3.12
N GLN A 387 14.27 -5.98 2.43
CA GLN A 387 13.83 -7.38 2.44
C GLN A 387 13.99 -8.03 1.08
N ASN A 388 13.88 -7.26 -0.01
CA ASN A 388 14.03 -7.75 -1.38
C ASN A 388 15.07 -6.91 -2.13
N LEU A 389 16.11 -7.56 -2.66
CA LEU A 389 17.17 -6.93 -3.44
C LEU A 389 17.34 -7.67 -4.77
N ALA A 390 16.99 -7.01 -5.87
CA ALA A 390 17.05 -7.55 -7.22
C ALA A 390 18.06 -6.74 -8.05
N LEU A 391 19.20 -7.36 -8.37
CA LEU A 391 20.34 -6.74 -9.07
C LEU A 391 20.70 -7.52 -10.35
N GLN A 392 19.80 -8.36 -10.83
CA GLN A 392 19.97 -9.02 -12.11
C GLN A 392 20.22 -7.98 -13.21
N ASN A 393 21.08 -8.34 -14.17
CA ASN A 393 21.55 -7.46 -15.25
C ASN A 393 22.48 -6.29 -14.83
N CYS A 394 22.99 -6.23 -13.60
CA CYS A 394 24.01 -5.25 -13.19
C CYS A 394 25.47 -5.69 -13.52
N SER A 395 25.64 -6.64 -14.45
CA SER A 395 26.89 -7.35 -14.74
C SER A 395 28.05 -6.45 -15.21
N GLY A 396 27.72 -5.30 -15.83
CA GLY A 396 28.70 -4.39 -16.40
C GLY A 396 29.57 -3.66 -15.38
N TRP A 397 29.10 -3.51 -14.14
CA TRP A 397 29.79 -2.68 -13.13
C TRP A 397 29.72 -3.21 -11.69
N LEU A 398 28.77 -4.10 -11.35
CA LEU A 398 28.61 -4.56 -9.97
C LEU A 398 29.73 -5.49 -9.55
N THR A 399 30.50 -5.10 -8.53
CA THR A 399 31.53 -5.93 -7.89
C THR A 399 31.23 -6.12 -6.41
N ASP A 400 32.01 -6.98 -5.74
CA ASP A 400 31.93 -7.18 -4.29
C ASP A 400 32.04 -5.84 -3.53
N LYS A 401 32.83 -4.88 -4.04
CA LYS A 401 33.03 -3.57 -3.41
C LYS A 401 31.73 -2.80 -3.24
N GLU A 402 30.86 -2.84 -4.26
CA GLU A 402 29.59 -2.13 -4.25
C GLU A 402 28.52 -2.93 -3.48
N LEU A 403 28.51 -4.26 -3.61
CA LEU A 403 27.48 -5.12 -3.01
C LEU A 403 27.63 -5.30 -1.50
N LEU A 404 28.85 -5.56 -1.01
CA LEU A 404 29.09 -5.93 0.38
C LEU A 404 28.59 -4.90 1.41
N PRO A 405 28.75 -3.58 1.21
CA PRO A 405 28.21 -2.58 2.14
C PRO A 405 26.67 -2.60 2.26
N VAL A 406 25.97 -2.96 1.17
CA VAL A 406 24.50 -3.06 1.16
C VAL A 406 24.06 -4.31 1.91
N ILE A 407 24.70 -5.45 1.64
CA ILE A 407 24.43 -6.71 2.35
C ILE A 407 24.71 -6.56 3.84
N GLY A 408 25.87 -6.02 4.21
CA GLY A 408 26.30 -5.88 5.62
C GLY A 408 25.36 -5.06 6.50
N GLN A 409 24.58 -4.14 5.91
CA GLN A 409 23.63 -3.29 6.63
C GLN A 409 22.20 -3.86 6.68
N ASN A 410 21.89 -4.88 5.85
CA ASN A 410 20.53 -5.39 5.66
C ASN A 410 20.43 -6.87 6.06
N GLN A 411 20.42 -7.13 7.37
CA GLN A 411 20.38 -8.47 7.94
C GLN A 411 19.02 -9.18 7.78
N HIS A 412 17.98 -8.44 7.40
CA HIS A 412 16.60 -8.93 7.23
C HIS A 412 16.23 -9.24 5.78
N LEU A 413 17.21 -9.37 4.89
CA LEU A 413 16.97 -9.77 3.50
C LEU A 413 16.33 -11.16 3.43
N LEU A 414 15.19 -11.22 2.74
CA LEU A 414 14.41 -12.43 2.47
C LEU A 414 14.61 -12.90 1.02
N ARG A 415 14.81 -11.97 0.09
CA ARG A 415 15.01 -12.24 -1.35
C ARG A 415 16.21 -11.49 -1.89
N VAL A 416 17.10 -12.20 -2.55
CA VAL A 416 18.26 -11.63 -3.23
C VAL A 416 18.35 -12.24 -4.63
N ASP A 417 18.43 -11.42 -5.67
CA ASP A 417 18.67 -11.88 -7.04
C ASP A 417 19.94 -11.21 -7.59
N LEU A 418 20.97 -12.02 -7.86
CA LEU A 418 22.26 -11.61 -8.42
C LEU A 418 22.49 -12.21 -9.80
N SER A 419 21.43 -12.70 -10.45
CA SER A 419 21.54 -13.43 -11.72
C SER A 419 22.28 -12.61 -12.78
N GLY A 420 23.23 -13.25 -13.46
CA GLY A 420 24.07 -12.66 -14.49
C GLY A 420 25.17 -11.73 -14.00
N CYS A 421 25.34 -11.51 -12.69
CA CYS A 421 26.36 -10.60 -12.15
C CYS A 421 27.77 -11.19 -12.24
N ALA A 422 28.36 -11.21 -13.44
CA ALA A 422 29.60 -11.92 -13.76
C ALA A 422 30.87 -11.39 -13.06
N ARG A 423 30.84 -10.17 -12.50
CA ARG A 423 32.00 -9.52 -11.85
C ARG A 423 32.03 -9.67 -10.33
N LEU A 424 31.06 -10.38 -9.74
CA LEU A 424 31.10 -10.76 -8.34
C LEU A 424 32.07 -11.93 -8.13
N SER A 425 32.42 -12.18 -6.88
CA SER A 425 33.20 -13.34 -6.48
C SER A 425 32.47 -14.16 -5.42
N ARG A 426 33.03 -15.34 -5.09
CA ARG A 426 32.52 -16.18 -4.00
C ARG A 426 32.36 -15.44 -2.66
N HIS A 427 33.14 -14.37 -2.42
CA HIS A 427 33.00 -13.56 -1.20
C HIS A 427 31.62 -12.92 -1.09
N SER A 428 30.99 -12.55 -2.21
CA SER A 428 29.63 -12.01 -2.22
C SER A 428 28.61 -13.01 -1.69
N LEU A 429 28.64 -14.27 -2.16
CA LEU A 429 27.73 -15.30 -1.65
C LEU A 429 28.04 -15.67 -0.20
N VAL A 430 29.31 -15.71 0.21
CA VAL A 430 29.67 -15.93 1.62
C VAL A 430 29.12 -14.82 2.51
N ALA A 431 29.23 -13.55 2.10
CA ALA A 431 28.69 -12.43 2.86
C ALA A 431 27.16 -12.46 2.96
N VAL A 432 26.46 -12.78 1.87
CA VAL A 432 25.00 -13.01 1.88
C VAL A 432 24.65 -14.13 2.87
N SER A 433 25.40 -15.23 2.84
CA SER A 433 25.17 -16.39 3.71
C SER A 433 25.29 -16.03 5.20
N LEU A 434 26.37 -15.33 5.57
CA LEU A 434 26.66 -14.99 6.96
C LEU A 434 25.77 -13.88 7.51
N THR A 435 25.34 -12.95 6.66
CA THR A 435 24.58 -11.76 7.09
C THR A 435 23.07 -12.00 7.04
N CYS A 436 22.59 -12.73 6.03
CA CYS A 436 21.17 -12.88 5.72
C CYS A 436 20.66 -14.27 6.11
N SER A 437 20.70 -14.61 7.41
CA SER A 437 20.31 -15.95 7.90
C SER A 437 18.83 -16.32 7.65
N HIS A 438 17.98 -15.31 7.38
CA HIS A 438 16.55 -15.46 7.13
C HIS A 438 16.20 -15.53 5.63
N LEU A 439 17.21 -15.64 4.76
CA LEU A 439 17.02 -15.68 3.32
C LEU A 439 16.12 -16.85 2.89
N GLN A 440 15.14 -16.54 2.05
CA GLN A 440 14.15 -17.50 1.54
C GLN A 440 14.28 -17.71 0.03
N HIS A 441 14.68 -16.69 -0.73
CA HIS A 441 14.82 -16.77 -2.18
C HIS A 441 16.17 -16.22 -2.64
N LEU A 442 16.86 -16.99 -3.47
CA LEU A 442 18.17 -16.63 -4.00
C LEU A 442 18.29 -16.93 -5.49
N GLY A 443 18.44 -15.89 -6.31
CA GLY A 443 18.73 -15.99 -7.74
C GLY A 443 20.22 -15.88 -8.02
N LEU A 444 20.82 -16.91 -8.63
CA LEU A 444 22.24 -16.98 -9.00
C LEU A 444 22.43 -17.48 -10.45
N ALA A 445 21.40 -17.40 -11.29
CA ALA A 445 21.50 -17.87 -12.66
C ALA A 445 22.67 -17.17 -13.37
N HIS A 446 23.44 -17.92 -14.17
CA HIS A 446 24.60 -17.43 -14.92
C HIS A 446 25.73 -16.82 -14.06
N CYS A 447 25.81 -17.16 -12.76
CA CYS A 447 26.89 -16.73 -11.88
C CYS A 447 28.02 -17.76 -11.86
N GLU A 448 28.98 -17.63 -12.79
CA GLU A 448 30.10 -18.58 -12.91
C GLU A 448 31.02 -18.60 -11.68
N TRP A 449 31.00 -17.56 -10.85
CA TRP A 449 31.80 -17.44 -9.63
C TRP A 449 31.24 -18.23 -8.43
N VAL A 450 30.07 -18.87 -8.57
CA VAL A 450 29.48 -19.75 -7.54
C VAL A 450 30.16 -21.11 -7.59
N ASP A 451 30.83 -21.48 -6.51
CA ASP A 451 31.58 -22.73 -6.36
C ASP A 451 30.98 -23.60 -5.23
N SER A 452 31.52 -24.82 -5.09
CA SER A 452 31.04 -25.75 -4.07
C SER A 452 31.26 -25.26 -2.63
N LEU A 453 32.25 -24.41 -2.39
CA LEU A 453 32.57 -23.91 -1.05
C LEU A 453 31.60 -22.80 -0.64
N SER A 454 31.32 -21.85 -1.54
CA SER A 454 30.36 -20.78 -1.27
C SER A 454 28.93 -21.30 -1.15
N LEU A 455 28.55 -22.33 -1.93
CA LEU A 455 27.25 -22.98 -1.78
C LEU A 455 27.12 -23.75 -0.45
N ARG A 456 28.20 -24.36 0.05
CA ARG A 456 28.23 -24.97 1.40
C ARG A 456 28.02 -23.93 2.49
N SER A 457 28.71 -22.78 2.39
CA SER A 457 28.53 -21.66 3.30
C SER A 457 27.07 -21.19 3.34
N LEU A 458 26.42 -21.08 2.18
CA LEU A 458 24.99 -20.75 2.08
C LEU A 458 24.12 -21.78 2.81
N ALA A 459 24.35 -23.07 2.50
CA ALA A 459 23.59 -24.17 3.08
C ALA A 459 23.72 -24.23 4.62
N ASP A 460 24.88 -23.91 5.18
CA ASP A 460 25.12 -23.94 6.62
C ASP A 460 24.42 -22.79 7.39
N HIS A 461 24.15 -21.66 6.75
CA HIS A 461 23.61 -20.46 7.42
C HIS A 461 22.18 -20.10 7.01
N CYS A 462 21.72 -20.55 5.84
CA CYS A 462 20.40 -20.22 5.28
C CYS A 462 19.50 -21.46 5.20
N GLY A 463 19.26 -22.15 6.32
CA GLY A 463 18.39 -23.34 6.37
C GLY A 463 16.90 -23.08 6.07
N GLY A 464 16.50 -21.80 6.05
CA GLY A 464 15.15 -21.34 5.69
C GLY A 464 14.89 -21.22 4.18
N LEU A 465 15.86 -21.53 3.33
CA LEU A 465 15.77 -21.33 1.89
C LEU A 465 14.62 -22.12 1.25
N GLN A 466 13.80 -21.42 0.46
CA GLN A 466 12.63 -21.97 -0.22
C GLN A 466 12.80 -21.99 -1.74
N SER A 467 13.56 -21.05 -2.31
CA SER A 467 13.78 -20.96 -3.75
C SER A 467 15.24 -20.67 -4.04
N ILE A 468 15.85 -21.45 -4.93
CA ILE A 468 17.21 -21.18 -5.41
C ILE A 468 17.34 -21.48 -6.90
N ASP A 469 17.89 -20.52 -7.64
CA ASP A 469 18.20 -20.68 -9.05
C ASP A 469 19.72 -20.74 -9.25
N LEU A 470 20.21 -21.92 -9.64
CA LEU A 470 21.61 -22.20 -9.93
C LEU A 470 21.84 -22.49 -11.42
N THR A 471 20.96 -21.99 -12.29
CA THR A 471 21.07 -22.18 -13.74
C THR A 471 22.43 -21.73 -14.24
N ALA A 472 23.11 -22.55 -15.05
CA ALA A 472 24.40 -22.26 -15.66
C ALA A 472 25.53 -21.87 -14.66
N CYS A 473 25.46 -22.32 -13.40
CA CYS A 473 26.55 -22.22 -12.43
C CYS A 473 27.60 -23.33 -12.65
N ARG A 474 28.35 -23.22 -13.75
CA ARG A 474 29.16 -24.31 -14.36
C ARG A 474 30.21 -24.98 -13.47
N GLN A 475 30.62 -24.34 -12.37
CA GLN A 475 31.57 -24.92 -11.41
C GLN A 475 30.93 -25.94 -10.46
N LEU A 476 29.60 -26.01 -10.40
CA LEU A 476 28.89 -26.90 -9.50
C LEU A 476 28.95 -28.36 -9.96
N LYS A 477 28.98 -29.25 -8.96
CA LYS A 477 28.97 -30.71 -9.09
C LYS A 477 27.94 -31.30 -8.14
N ASP A 478 27.65 -32.59 -8.30
CA ASP A 478 26.68 -33.31 -7.49
C ASP A 478 26.91 -33.13 -5.98
N GLU A 479 28.15 -33.13 -5.50
CA GLU A 479 28.45 -33.04 -4.07
C GLU A 479 27.93 -31.73 -3.43
N ALA A 480 27.93 -30.64 -4.20
CA ALA A 480 27.47 -29.34 -3.72
C ALA A 480 25.94 -29.30 -3.61
N ILE A 481 25.22 -29.81 -4.62
CA ILE A 481 23.76 -29.89 -4.62
C ILE A 481 23.26 -30.88 -3.57
N CYS A 482 23.93 -32.03 -3.41
CA CYS A 482 23.64 -32.98 -2.35
C CYS A 482 23.76 -32.34 -0.96
N TYR A 483 24.79 -31.53 -0.73
CA TYR A 483 24.98 -30.85 0.55
C TYR A 483 23.89 -29.80 0.80
N LEU A 484 23.55 -29.00 -0.21
CA LEU A 484 22.46 -28.04 -0.16
C LEU A 484 21.13 -28.72 0.19
N ALA A 485 20.79 -29.81 -0.49
CA ALA A 485 19.55 -30.56 -0.25
C ALA A 485 19.45 -31.08 1.20
N LYS A 486 20.55 -31.56 1.78
CA LYS A 486 20.59 -32.07 3.16
C LYS A 486 20.38 -30.98 4.21
N LYS A 487 20.86 -29.77 3.95
CA LYS A 487 20.82 -28.66 4.91
C LYS A 487 19.60 -27.75 4.73
N CYS A 488 19.02 -27.70 3.54
CA CYS A 488 17.89 -26.85 3.20
C CYS A 488 16.65 -27.67 2.80
N PRO A 489 16.01 -28.41 3.74
CA PRO A 489 14.87 -29.28 3.43
C PRO A 489 13.57 -28.52 3.06
N LYS A 490 13.55 -27.20 3.26
CA LYS A 490 12.40 -26.32 2.96
C LYS A 490 12.33 -25.84 1.52
N ILE A 491 13.26 -26.30 0.66
CA ILE A 491 13.28 -25.92 -0.77
C ILE A 491 11.98 -26.38 -1.44
N ARG A 492 11.31 -25.40 -2.07
CA ARG A 492 10.09 -25.52 -2.88
C ARG A 492 10.38 -25.33 -4.36
N SER A 493 11.37 -24.53 -4.72
CA SER A 493 11.77 -24.31 -6.12
C SER A 493 13.28 -24.41 -6.26
N LEU A 494 13.74 -25.28 -7.17
CA LEU A 494 15.15 -25.49 -7.47
C LEU A 494 15.35 -25.51 -8.98
N SER A 495 16.23 -24.64 -9.49
CA SER A 495 16.80 -24.81 -10.83
C SER A 495 18.28 -25.17 -10.73
N VAL A 496 18.66 -26.23 -11.43
CA VAL A 496 20.07 -26.59 -11.69
C VAL A 496 20.30 -26.72 -13.20
N ALA A 497 19.47 -26.07 -14.00
CA ALA A 497 19.52 -26.14 -15.45
C ALA A 497 20.91 -25.77 -16.03
N VAL A 498 21.26 -26.37 -17.16
CA VAL A 498 22.49 -26.10 -17.93
C VAL A 498 23.78 -26.36 -17.13
N ASN A 499 23.72 -27.22 -16.10
CA ASN A 499 24.89 -27.68 -15.37
C ASN A 499 25.30 -29.09 -15.82
N ALA A 500 26.32 -29.18 -16.68
CA ALA A 500 26.75 -30.45 -17.30
C ALA A 500 27.29 -31.50 -16.32
N ASN A 501 27.66 -31.09 -15.11
CA ASN A 501 28.22 -31.97 -14.07
C ASN A 501 27.18 -32.48 -13.07
N ILE A 502 25.90 -32.13 -13.26
CA ILE A 502 24.79 -32.60 -12.43
C ILE A 502 24.22 -33.88 -13.03
N SER A 503 24.11 -34.92 -12.19
CA SER A 503 23.62 -36.24 -12.56
C SER A 503 22.51 -36.71 -11.63
N ASP A 504 22.05 -37.94 -11.84
CA ASP A 504 21.08 -38.60 -10.97
C ASP A 504 21.44 -38.51 -9.48
N ILE A 505 22.72 -38.51 -9.11
CA ILE A 505 23.18 -38.49 -7.71
C ILE A 505 22.55 -37.32 -6.94
N SER A 506 22.67 -36.10 -7.46
CA SER A 506 22.13 -34.91 -6.80
C SER A 506 20.61 -34.82 -6.87
N VAL A 507 20.01 -35.18 -8.02
CA VAL A 507 18.55 -35.16 -8.18
C VAL A 507 17.88 -36.14 -7.22
N GLN A 508 18.46 -37.31 -7.01
CA GLN A 508 17.99 -38.30 -6.03
C GLN A 508 18.11 -37.79 -4.59
N GLU A 509 19.21 -37.10 -4.25
CA GLU A 509 19.39 -36.52 -2.92
C GLU A 509 18.39 -35.36 -2.67
N VAL A 510 18.13 -34.53 -3.69
CA VAL A 510 17.07 -33.51 -3.64
C VAL A 510 15.70 -34.16 -3.39
N ALA A 511 15.36 -35.21 -4.13
CA ALA A 511 14.08 -35.91 -3.95
C ALA A 511 13.90 -36.45 -2.52
N LYS A 512 14.97 -36.99 -1.92
CA LYS A 512 14.92 -37.57 -0.56
C LYS A 512 14.72 -36.54 0.54
N ASN A 513 15.37 -35.38 0.44
CA ASN A 513 15.43 -34.39 1.52
C ASN A 513 14.44 -33.22 1.34
N CYS A 514 14.13 -32.82 0.11
CA CYS A 514 13.30 -31.66 -0.21
C CYS A 514 11.86 -32.08 -0.55
N ARG A 515 11.11 -32.63 0.42
CA ARG A 515 9.75 -33.16 0.18
C ARG A 515 8.70 -32.07 -0.12
N GLU A 516 9.01 -30.82 0.19
CA GLU A 516 8.19 -29.65 -0.11
C GLU A 516 8.39 -29.11 -1.53
N LEU A 517 9.16 -29.80 -2.37
CA LEU A 517 9.47 -29.37 -3.74
C LEU A 517 8.19 -29.26 -4.59
N VAL A 518 7.98 -28.08 -5.14
CA VAL A 518 6.87 -27.68 -6.03
C VAL A 518 7.37 -27.53 -7.47
N GLN A 519 8.58 -27.00 -7.67
CA GLN A 519 9.16 -26.76 -8.99
C GLN A 519 10.59 -27.29 -9.05
N LEU A 520 10.91 -28.03 -10.11
CA LEU A 520 12.25 -28.52 -10.39
C LEU A 520 12.62 -28.28 -11.84
N ASP A 521 13.70 -27.55 -12.09
CA ASP A 521 14.24 -27.31 -13.42
C ASP A 521 15.59 -28.00 -13.61
N LEU A 522 15.60 -29.00 -14.49
CA LEU A 522 16.75 -29.81 -14.87
C LEU A 522 17.13 -29.57 -16.35
N THR A 523 16.58 -28.55 -17.01
CA THR A 523 16.78 -28.31 -18.45
C THR A 523 18.26 -28.37 -18.81
N GLY A 524 18.63 -29.16 -19.83
CA GLY A 524 20.01 -29.30 -20.28
C GLY A 524 20.97 -30.03 -19.33
N CYS A 525 20.47 -30.70 -18.29
CA CYS A 525 21.29 -31.58 -17.44
C CYS A 525 21.50 -32.95 -18.13
N LEU A 526 22.49 -33.02 -19.03
CA LEU A 526 22.70 -34.15 -19.95
C LEU A 526 22.96 -35.51 -19.27
N ARG A 527 23.34 -35.51 -17.98
CA ARG A 527 23.64 -36.73 -17.20
C ARG A 527 22.48 -37.22 -16.35
N VAL A 528 21.34 -36.51 -16.37
CA VAL A 528 20.10 -36.94 -15.71
C VAL A 528 19.40 -38.01 -16.55
N ARG A 529 18.91 -39.06 -15.89
CA ARG A 529 18.29 -40.25 -16.47
C ARG A 529 16.96 -40.56 -15.78
N ASN A 530 16.26 -41.56 -16.31
CA ASN A 530 14.96 -42.01 -15.83
C ASN A 530 14.90 -42.30 -14.31
N ASP A 531 15.97 -42.83 -13.71
CA ASP A 531 15.93 -43.33 -12.33
C ASP A 531 15.80 -42.22 -11.29
N SER A 532 16.47 -41.08 -11.49
CA SER A 532 16.28 -39.93 -10.61
C SER A 532 14.90 -39.30 -10.76
N ILE A 533 14.34 -39.26 -11.98
CA ILE A 533 13.00 -38.74 -12.23
C ILE A 533 11.92 -39.62 -11.55
N ARG A 534 12.10 -40.94 -11.56
CA ARG A 534 11.23 -41.86 -10.80
C ARG A 534 11.27 -41.56 -9.31
N MET A 535 12.45 -41.32 -8.74
CA MET A 535 12.57 -40.91 -7.34
C MET A 535 11.90 -39.57 -7.05
N VAL A 536 12.03 -38.58 -7.93
CA VAL A 536 11.30 -37.32 -7.81
C VAL A 536 9.78 -37.56 -7.81
N ALA A 537 9.29 -38.44 -8.69
CA ALA A 537 7.87 -38.82 -8.74
C ALA A 537 7.37 -39.51 -7.46
N GLU A 538 8.23 -40.29 -6.80
CA GLU A 538 7.90 -41.03 -5.60
C GLU A 538 7.99 -40.18 -4.31
N TYR A 539 9.05 -39.39 -4.17
CA TYR A 539 9.38 -38.71 -2.91
C TYR A 539 8.97 -37.22 -2.86
N CYS A 540 8.56 -36.62 -3.98
CA CYS A 540 8.08 -35.23 -4.04
C CYS A 540 6.57 -35.16 -4.34
N PRO A 541 5.69 -35.35 -3.33
CA PRO A 541 4.23 -35.37 -3.53
C PRO A 541 3.63 -34.00 -3.89
N LYS A 542 4.35 -32.91 -3.60
CA LYS A 542 3.91 -31.52 -3.86
C LYS A 542 4.38 -30.95 -5.20
N LEU A 543 5.12 -31.73 -5.99
CA LEU A 543 5.64 -31.27 -7.27
C LEU A 543 4.50 -30.90 -8.22
N GLN A 544 4.59 -29.73 -8.82
CA GLN A 544 3.62 -29.17 -9.78
C GLN A 544 4.27 -28.86 -11.13
N SER A 545 5.57 -28.59 -11.18
CA SER A 545 6.31 -28.33 -12.41
C SER A 545 7.64 -29.06 -12.44
N LEU A 546 7.92 -29.75 -13.54
CA LEU A 546 9.19 -30.38 -13.84
C LEU A 546 9.65 -29.96 -15.24
N LYS A 547 10.84 -29.35 -15.34
CA LYS A 547 11.46 -29.05 -16.62
C LYS A 547 12.63 -29.99 -16.89
N VAL A 548 12.59 -30.70 -18.01
CA VAL A 548 13.57 -31.72 -18.43
C VAL A 548 13.90 -31.59 -19.93
N ASN A 549 13.57 -30.47 -20.57
CA ASN A 549 14.01 -30.22 -21.94
C ASN A 549 15.53 -30.41 -22.08
N HIS A 550 15.95 -30.97 -23.20
CA HIS A 550 17.35 -31.32 -23.47
C HIS A 550 17.98 -32.31 -22.46
N CYS A 551 17.20 -33.07 -21.68
CA CYS A 551 17.67 -34.23 -20.93
C CYS A 551 17.49 -35.51 -21.76
N HIS A 552 18.43 -35.80 -22.67
CA HIS A 552 18.24 -36.83 -23.72
C HIS A 552 18.03 -38.26 -23.19
N ASN A 553 18.38 -38.53 -21.93
CA ASN A 553 18.21 -39.84 -21.29
C ASN A 553 16.98 -39.93 -20.39
N VAL A 554 16.12 -38.90 -20.39
CA VAL A 554 14.82 -38.90 -19.74
C VAL A 554 13.76 -39.24 -20.79
N THR A 555 13.01 -40.30 -20.51
CA THR A 555 11.99 -40.85 -21.41
C THR A 555 10.63 -40.83 -20.73
N GLU A 556 9.56 -40.95 -21.51
CA GLU A 556 8.18 -41.04 -21.00
C GLU A 556 7.96 -42.13 -19.96
N SER A 557 8.78 -43.19 -19.96
CA SER A 557 8.68 -44.25 -18.95
C SER A 557 8.91 -43.75 -17.52
N SER A 558 9.62 -42.64 -17.33
CA SER A 558 9.82 -42.00 -16.02
C SER A 558 8.86 -40.84 -15.77
N LEU A 559 8.35 -40.19 -16.82
CA LEU A 559 7.46 -39.02 -16.73
C LEU A 559 5.99 -39.39 -16.51
N GLY A 560 5.56 -40.59 -16.90
CA GLY A 560 4.16 -41.01 -16.85
C GLY A 560 3.51 -40.86 -15.47
N LEU A 561 4.21 -41.21 -14.38
CA LEU A 561 3.70 -41.07 -13.02
C LEU A 561 3.44 -39.60 -12.63
N LEU A 562 4.30 -38.69 -13.11
CA LEU A 562 4.17 -37.26 -12.86
C LEU A 562 3.02 -36.66 -13.68
N ARG A 563 2.86 -37.06 -14.94
CA ARG A 563 1.72 -36.63 -15.77
C ARG A 563 0.39 -37.07 -15.17
N ASN A 564 0.30 -38.30 -14.66
CA ASN A 564 -0.90 -38.80 -13.96
C ASN A 564 -1.25 -37.99 -12.70
N ARG A 565 -0.26 -37.32 -12.10
CA ARG A 565 -0.43 -36.40 -10.97
C ARG A 565 -0.70 -34.95 -11.42
N ASN A 566 -0.95 -34.71 -12.70
CA ASN A 566 -1.14 -33.38 -13.31
C ASN A 566 0.05 -32.43 -13.13
N VAL A 567 1.27 -32.98 -13.05
CA VAL A 567 2.49 -32.16 -13.04
C VAL A 567 2.72 -31.58 -14.44
N GLN A 568 2.98 -30.28 -14.53
CA GLN A 568 3.35 -29.61 -15.76
C GLN A 568 4.78 -30.01 -16.17
N ILE A 569 4.92 -30.62 -17.34
CA ILE A 569 6.20 -31.07 -17.89
C ILE A 569 6.43 -30.38 -19.23
N ASP A 570 7.63 -29.84 -19.45
CA ASP A 570 8.00 -29.02 -20.60
C ASP A 570 8.37 -29.81 -21.87
N VAL A 571 8.23 -31.13 -21.83
CA VAL A 571 8.40 -32.04 -22.97
C VAL A 571 7.02 -32.61 -23.32
N GLU A 572 6.67 -32.64 -24.60
CA GLU A 572 5.41 -33.23 -25.07
C GLU A 572 5.45 -34.76 -25.01
N PRO A 573 4.32 -35.42 -24.70
CA PRO A 573 4.23 -36.88 -24.84
C PRO A 573 4.32 -37.28 -26.33
N PRO A 574 4.95 -38.41 -26.67
CA PRO A 574 5.06 -38.90 -28.03
C PRO A 574 3.67 -39.13 -28.63
N LEU A 575 3.51 -38.71 -29.90
CA LEU A 575 2.25 -38.64 -30.67
C LEU A 575 1.37 -39.90 -30.61
N GLN A 576 1.94 -41.09 -30.40
CA GLN A 576 1.18 -42.34 -30.27
C GLN A 576 0.32 -42.43 -28.99
N ARG A 577 0.59 -41.62 -27.95
CA ARG A 577 -0.23 -41.56 -26.70
C ARG A 577 -1.22 -40.40 -26.65
N ALA A 578 -1.04 -39.36 -27.46
CA ALA A 578 -2.03 -38.29 -27.58
C ALA A 578 -3.38 -38.83 -28.11
N LEU A 579 -3.32 -39.81 -29.01
CA LEU A 579 -4.49 -40.55 -29.50
C LEU A 579 -5.15 -41.44 -28.44
N VAL A 580 -4.38 -42.06 -27.54
CA VAL A 580 -4.91 -42.94 -26.48
C VAL A 580 -5.60 -42.12 -25.38
N LEU A 581 -5.02 -40.97 -24.99
CA LEU A 581 -5.64 -40.06 -24.02
C LEU A 581 -6.91 -39.39 -24.59
N LEU A 582 -7.00 -39.18 -25.91
CA LEU A 582 -8.24 -38.75 -26.58
C LEU A 582 -9.28 -39.87 -26.69
N GLN A 583 -8.86 -41.13 -26.86
CA GLN A 583 -9.75 -42.30 -26.89
C GLN A 583 -10.42 -42.57 -25.52
N ASP A 584 -9.75 -42.29 -24.41
CA ASP A 584 -10.33 -42.46 -23.06
C ASP A 584 -11.31 -41.34 -22.68
N VAL A 585 -11.23 -40.16 -23.32
CA VAL A 585 -12.13 -39.01 -23.08
C VAL A 585 -13.34 -39.03 -24.02
N VAL A 586 -13.19 -39.59 -25.22
CA VAL A 586 -14.26 -39.72 -26.21
C VAL A 586 -14.52 -41.21 -26.42
N GLY A 587 -15.28 -41.81 -25.50
CA GLY A 587 -15.71 -43.19 -25.69
C GLY A 587 -16.59 -43.30 -26.93
N PHE A 588 -16.06 -43.77 -28.06
CA PHE A 588 -16.87 -44.26 -29.17
C PHE A 588 -16.15 -45.30 -30.04
N ALA A 589 -17.00 -46.17 -30.61
CA ALA A 589 -16.79 -47.38 -31.38
C ALA A 589 -15.98 -47.19 -32.70
N PRO A 590 -15.61 -48.29 -33.40
CA PRO A 590 -14.58 -48.29 -34.44
C PRO A 590 -15.09 -47.82 -35.82
N PHE A 591 -14.16 -47.76 -36.79
CA PHE A 591 -14.26 -47.31 -38.19
C PHE A 591 -14.02 -45.80 -38.35
N VAL A 592 -12.99 -45.34 -39.08
CA VAL A 592 -12.90 -45.37 -40.56
C VAL A 592 -11.43 -45.46 -41.06
N ASN A 593 -11.33 -46.14 -42.21
CA ASN A 593 -10.23 -46.47 -43.13
C ASN A 593 -9.18 -45.35 -43.43
N PRO A 594 -7.87 -45.66 -43.61
CA PRO A 594 -6.85 -44.67 -43.95
C PRO A 594 -6.52 -44.68 -45.46
N GLN A 595 -7.00 -43.68 -46.21
CA GLN A 595 -6.35 -43.15 -47.41
C GLN A 595 -6.75 -41.68 -47.59
N ILE A 596 -5.79 -40.77 -47.38
CA ILE A 596 -5.45 -39.55 -48.15
C ILE A 596 -4.27 -38.87 -47.44
#